data_AF-A0A6G3XRY3-F1
#
_entry.id   AF-A0A6G3XRY3-F1
#
_cell.length_a   1.000
_cell.length_b   1.000
_cell.length_c   1.000
_cell.angle_alpha   90.00
_cell.angle_beta   90.00
_cell.angle_gamma   90.00
#
_symmetry.space_group_name_H-M   'P 1'
#
loop_
_entity.id
_entity.type
_entity.pdbx_description
1 polymer ?
#
loop_
_entity_poly.entity_id
_entity_poly.type
_entity_poly.pdbx_seq_one_letter_code
_entity_poly.pdbx_strand_id
1 'polypeptide(L)'
;HDGLCSPVATLDNDNGRGSYGVPTPIAVVIDLDVIREAPARYVRSGIGDAISNISCVADWELAHEVNGEEIDGLAAAMARQAGEAVLRHPGGVGDDAFLKVLAEGLVLTGISMSVAGDSRPASGACHEINHAFDL
;
A
#
# COMPACT_ATOMS: atom_id res chain seq x y z
N HIS A 1 -2.34 -6.52 1.75
CA HIS A 1 -2.63 -5.38 0.88
C HIS A 1 -3.16 -4.26 1.76
N ASP A 2 -2.77 -3.02 1.48
CA ASP A 2 -3.12 -1.78 2.16
C ASP A 2 -4.63 -1.42 2.14
N GLY A 3 -5.46 -2.15 1.38
CA GLY A 3 -6.93 -2.10 1.40
C GLY A 3 -7.56 -2.27 2.79
N LEU A 4 -6.78 -2.71 3.78
CA LEU A 4 -7.18 -2.75 5.18
C LEU A 4 -7.32 -1.36 5.84
N CYS A 5 -6.67 -0.33 5.30
CA CYS A 5 -6.67 1.04 5.83
C CYS A 5 -6.80 2.13 4.75
N SER A 6 -6.89 1.77 3.48
CA SER A 6 -6.94 2.74 2.38
C SER A 6 -8.35 3.29 2.14
N PRO A 7 -8.47 4.46 1.49
CA PRO A 7 -9.73 4.98 0.97
C PRO A 7 -10.12 4.34 -0.38
N VAL A 8 -9.65 3.12 -0.68
CA VAL A 8 -9.89 2.43 -1.96
C VAL A 8 -10.33 0.99 -1.74
N ALA A 9 -11.38 0.55 -2.45
CA ALA A 9 -11.84 -0.83 -2.45
C ALA A 9 -11.78 -1.42 -3.86
N THR A 10 -11.22 -2.62 -4.00
CA THR A 10 -11.27 -3.40 -5.25
C THR A 10 -12.52 -4.28 -5.26
N LEU A 11 -13.43 -4.04 -6.21
CA LEU A 11 -14.73 -4.74 -6.30
C LEU A 11 -14.92 -5.34 -7.69
N ASP A 12 -15.55 -6.50 -7.75
CA ASP A 12 -16.01 -7.11 -9.00
C ASP A 12 -17.36 -6.52 -9.41
N ASN A 13 -17.54 -6.21 -10.69
CA ASN A 13 -18.81 -5.80 -11.28
C ASN A 13 -19.01 -6.38 -12.68
N ASP A 14 -20.12 -6.04 -13.32
CA ASP A 14 -20.47 -6.53 -14.67
C ASP A 14 -19.45 -6.14 -15.77
N ASN A 15 -18.56 -5.19 -15.49
CA ASN A 15 -17.50 -4.69 -16.38
C ASN A 15 -16.08 -5.16 -15.97
N GLY A 16 -15.95 -6.09 -15.02
CA GLY A 16 -14.67 -6.61 -14.54
C GLY A 16 -14.33 -6.19 -13.11
N ARG A 17 -13.05 -6.26 -12.75
CA ARG A 17 -12.55 -5.94 -11.41
C ARG A 17 -11.93 -4.54 -11.39
N GLY A 18 -12.50 -3.64 -10.59
CA GLY A 18 -12.10 -2.22 -10.55
C GLY A 18 -11.81 -1.69 -9.16
N SER A 19 -11.05 -0.59 -9.09
CA SER A 19 -10.76 0.16 -7.85
C SER A 19 -11.72 1.33 -7.68
N TYR A 20 -12.31 1.45 -6.48
CA TYR A 20 -13.33 2.45 -6.15
C TYR A 20 -12.95 3.25 -4.91
N GLY A 21 -13.15 4.57 -4.95
CA GLY A 21 -13.01 5.41 -3.77
C GLY A 21 -14.07 5.08 -2.71
N VAL A 22 -13.64 4.82 -1.48
CA VAL A 22 -14.47 4.53 -0.32
C VAL A 22 -14.01 5.34 0.90
N PRO A 23 -14.86 5.53 1.93
CA PRO A 23 -14.43 6.20 3.16
C PRO A 23 -13.32 5.42 3.87
N THR A 24 -12.29 6.14 4.34
CA THR A 24 -11.25 5.57 5.21
C THR A 24 -11.88 5.01 6.50
N PRO A 25 -11.44 3.85 7.00
CA PRO A 25 -11.96 3.29 8.24
C PRO A 25 -11.69 4.21 9.45
N ILE A 26 -12.66 4.27 10.37
CA ILE A 26 -12.52 5.03 11.63
C ILE A 26 -11.59 4.37 12.65
N ALA A 27 -11.35 3.06 12.49
CA ALA A 27 -10.47 2.26 13.34
C ALA A 27 -10.01 1.02 12.57
N VAL A 28 -8.78 0.58 12.84
CA VAL A 28 -8.21 -0.67 12.32
C VAL A 28 -7.70 -1.49 13.50
N VAL A 29 -8.10 -2.75 13.57
CA VAL A 29 -7.63 -3.71 14.59
C VAL A 29 -6.92 -4.84 13.87
N ILE A 30 -5.64 -5.02 14.17
CA ILE A 30 -4.79 -6.04 13.56
C ILE A 30 -4.33 -7.00 14.64
N ASP A 31 -4.83 -8.23 14.58
CA ASP A 31 -4.41 -9.32 15.45
C ASP A 31 -3.26 -10.10 14.77
N LEU A 32 -2.06 -9.99 15.33
CA LEU A 32 -0.87 -10.64 14.78
C LEU A 32 -0.91 -12.17 14.93
N ASP A 33 -1.63 -12.69 15.91
CA ASP A 33 -1.77 -14.14 16.09
C ASP A 33 -2.61 -14.73 14.94
N VAL A 34 -3.69 -14.03 14.56
CA VAL A 34 -4.50 -14.40 13.39
C VAL A 34 -3.70 -14.30 12.09
N ILE A 35 -2.89 -13.24 11.92
CA ILE A 35 -2.04 -13.09 10.73
C ILE A 35 -1.01 -14.21 10.65
N ARG A 36 -0.44 -14.64 11.78
CA ARG A 36 0.55 -15.72 11.83
C ARG A 36 -0.01 -17.05 11.33
N GLU A 37 -1.30 -17.30 11.56
CA GLU A 37 -1.99 -18.52 11.10
C GLU A 37 -2.35 -18.48 9.60
N ALA A 38 -2.34 -17.29 8.98
CA ALA A 38 -2.67 -17.16 7.57
C ALA A 38 -1.60 -17.79 6.66
N PRO A 39 -2.00 -18.34 5.49
CA PRO A 39 -1.03 -18.83 4.51
C PRO A 39 0.02 -17.78 4.14
N ALA A 40 1.30 -18.16 4.19
CA ALA A 40 2.44 -17.25 3.98
C ALA A 40 2.40 -16.47 2.65
N ARG A 41 1.66 -16.96 1.64
CA ARG A 41 1.42 -16.23 0.39
C ARG A 41 0.75 -14.86 0.60
N TYR A 42 -0.12 -14.73 1.60
CA TYR A 42 -0.82 -13.47 1.89
C TYR A 42 0.12 -12.44 2.52
N VAL A 43 1.01 -12.89 3.41
CA VAL A 43 2.10 -12.06 3.95
C VAL A 43 3.01 -11.58 2.82
N ARG A 44 3.43 -12.49 1.92
CA ARG A 44 4.25 -12.15 0.75
C ARG A 44 3.56 -11.17 -0.20
N SER A 45 2.25 -11.31 -0.41
CA SER A 45 1.47 -10.35 -1.19
C SER A 45 1.47 -8.97 -0.52
N GLY A 46 1.29 -8.89 0.81
CA GLY A 46 1.39 -7.64 1.56
C GLY A 46 2.79 -7.00 1.48
N ILE A 47 3.85 -7.80 1.45
CA ILE A 47 5.23 -7.30 1.27
C ILE A 47 5.37 -6.60 -0.07
N GLY A 48 4.90 -7.22 -1.15
CA GLY A 48 4.96 -6.63 -2.49
C GLY A 48 4.27 -5.27 -2.55
N ASP A 49 3.07 -5.21 -1.97
CA ASP A 49 2.24 -4.01 -1.91
C ASP A 49 2.88 -2.88 -1.06
N ALA A 50 3.48 -3.20 0.09
CA ALA A 50 4.19 -2.21 0.90
C ALA A 50 5.45 -1.68 0.19
N ILE A 51 6.24 -2.56 -0.44
CA ILE A 51 7.48 -2.18 -1.12
C ILE A 51 7.18 -1.36 -2.38
N SER A 52 6.06 -1.61 -3.07
CA SER A 52 5.69 -0.84 -4.26
C SER A 52 5.55 0.66 -3.98
N ASN A 53 5.26 1.08 -2.75
CA ASN A 53 5.25 2.50 -2.37
C ASN A 53 6.53 3.25 -2.78
N ILE A 54 7.70 2.59 -2.69
CA ILE A 54 8.98 3.22 -3.07
C ILE A 54 8.97 3.56 -4.57
N SER A 55 8.44 2.67 -5.40
CA SER A 55 8.26 2.89 -6.84
C SER A 55 7.18 3.93 -7.13
N CYS A 56 6.05 3.88 -6.41
CA CYS A 56 4.93 4.80 -6.60
C CYS A 56 5.33 6.24 -6.29
N VAL A 57 6.08 6.46 -5.20
CA VAL A 57 6.62 7.79 -4.87
C VAL A 57 7.62 8.26 -5.93
N ALA A 58 8.46 7.37 -6.47
CA ALA A 58 9.37 7.74 -7.57
C ALA A 58 8.62 8.13 -8.85
N ASP A 59 7.53 7.42 -9.19
CA ASP A 59 6.66 7.78 -10.31
C ASP A 59 5.98 9.14 -10.06
N TRP A 60 5.55 9.42 -8.83
CA TRP A 60 4.96 10.70 -8.46
C TRP A 60 5.97 11.85 -8.51
N GLU A 61 7.21 11.62 -8.05
CA GLU A 61 8.34 12.55 -8.18
C GLU A 61 8.63 12.85 -9.66
N LEU A 62 8.66 11.83 -10.53
CA LEU A 62 8.82 12.03 -11.96
C LEU A 62 7.66 12.82 -12.58
N ALA A 63 6.42 12.52 -12.17
CA ALA A 63 5.24 13.24 -12.67
C ALA A 63 5.26 14.72 -12.24
N HIS A 64 5.76 15.04 -11.05
CA HIS A 64 6.03 16.40 -10.63
C HIS A 64 7.08 17.08 -11.52
N GLU A 65 8.21 16.42 -11.76
CA GLU A 65 9.30 16.98 -12.57
C GLU A 65 8.88 17.26 -14.03
N VAL A 66 8.12 16.35 -14.63
CA VAL A 66 7.76 16.41 -16.06
C VAL A 66 6.49 17.21 -16.31
N ASN A 67 5.46 17.03 -15.48
CA ASN A 67 4.12 17.58 -15.69
C ASN A 67 3.74 18.67 -14.68
N GLY A 68 4.54 18.89 -13.63
CA GLY A 68 4.23 19.85 -12.58
C GLY A 68 3.14 19.41 -11.60
N GLU A 69 2.88 18.10 -11.47
CA GLU A 69 1.91 17.58 -10.49
C GLU A 69 2.30 17.95 -9.06
N GLU A 70 1.34 18.35 -8.22
CA GLU A 70 1.66 18.65 -6.82
C GLU A 70 2.04 17.38 -6.04
N ILE A 71 3.01 17.51 -5.13
CA ILE A 71 3.41 16.45 -4.20
C ILE A 71 3.11 16.89 -2.77
N ASP A 72 2.36 16.06 -2.05
CA ASP A 72 2.30 16.16 -0.60
C ASP A 72 3.54 15.46 0.00
N GLY A 73 4.49 16.27 0.47
CA GLY A 73 5.75 15.77 1.01
C GLY A 73 5.60 14.90 2.26
N LEU A 74 4.53 15.10 3.05
CA LEU A 74 4.24 14.25 4.21
C LEU A 74 3.73 12.88 3.75
N ALA A 75 2.77 12.84 2.83
CA ALA A 75 2.25 11.60 2.27
C ALA A 75 3.35 10.78 1.58
N ALA A 76 4.20 11.44 0.77
CA ALA A 76 5.34 10.81 0.10
C ALA A 76 6.34 10.22 1.10
N ALA A 77 6.68 10.95 2.17
CA ALA A 77 7.59 10.46 3.21
C ALA A 77 7.02 9.27 3.97
N MET A 78 5.72 9.29 4.30
CA MET A 78 5.03 8.19 4.98
C MET A 78 5.04 6.92 4.12
N ALA A 79 4.67 7.04 2.84
CA ALA A 79 4.65 5.92 1.91
C ALA A 79 6.04 5.31 1.69
N ARG A 80 7.06 6.15 1.46
CA ARG A 80 8.45 5.71 1.31
C ARG A 80 8.94 4.99 2.56
N GLN A 81 8.63 5.51 3.75
CA GLN A 81 9.02 4.88 5.01
C GLN A 81 8.32 3.54 5.24
N ALA A 82 7.05 3.41 4.86
CA ALA A 82 6.34 2.13 4.94
C ALA A 82 7.04 1.03 4.13
N GLY A 83 7.41 1.32 2.88
CA GLY A 83 8.11 0.38 2.02
C GLY A 83 9.53 0.08 2.50
N GLU A 84 10.27 1.10 2.92
CA GLU A 84 11.65 0.96 3.40
C GLU A 84 11.76 0.18 4.70
N ALA A 85 10.79 0.35 5.62
CA ALA A 85 10.74 -0.41 6.86
C ALA A 85 10.59 -1.91 6.60
N VAL A 86 9.73 -2.29 5.65
CA VAL A 86 9.56 -3.69 5.24
C VAL A 86 10.79 -4.21 4.49
N LEU A 87 11.32 -3.43 3.53
CA LEU A 87 12.46 -3.82 2.71
C LEU A 87 13.75 -4.06 3.53
N ARG A 88 13.98 -3.24 4.55
CA ARG A 88 15.21 -3.28 5.37
C ARG A 88 15.09 -4.18 6.60
N HIS A 89 13.91 -4.75 6.88
CA HIS A 89 13.74 -5.61 8.04
C HIS A 89 14.53 -6.93 7.87
N PRO A 90 15.31 -7.39 8.87
CA PRO A 90 16.16 -8.57 8.73
C PRO A 90 15.42 -9.91 8.87
N GLY A 91 14.22 -9.88 9.48
CA GLY A 91 13.35 -11.05 9.67
C GLY A 91 12.56 -11.45 8.42
N GLY A 92 11.92 -12.61 8.49
CA GLY A 92 11.10 -13.19 7.42
C GLY A 92 9.61 -13.27 7.74
N VAL A 93 8.85 -13.85 6.81
CA VAL A 93 7.37 -13.88 6.81
C VAL A 93 6.71 -14.62 7.97
N GLY A 94 7.46 -15.35 8.79
CA GLY A 94 6.96 -16.04 9.97
C GLY A 94 7.35 -15.35 11.29
N ASP A 95 8.12 -14.27 11.25
CA ASP A 95 8.66 -13.63 12.45
C ASP A 95 7.69 -12.56 12.96
N ASP A 96 7.38 -12.60 14.25
CA ASP A 96 6.45 -11.66 14.89
C ASP A 96 6.85 -10.19 14.71
N ALA A 97 8.15 -9.91 14.84
CA ALA A 97 8.69 -8.57 14.61
C ALA A 97 8.46 -8.11 13.17
N PHE A 98 8.62 -9.01 12.20
CA PHE A 98 8.39 -8.71 10.80
C PHE A 98 6.90 -8.49 10.51
N LEU A 99 6.03 -9.36 11.02
CA LEU A 99 4.58 -9.24 10.85
C LEU A 99 4.06 -7.91 11.42
N LYS A 100 4.60 -7.46 12.55
CA LYS A 100 4.31 -6.16 13.13
C LYS A 100 4.72 -5.01 12.20
N VAL A 101 5.96 -5.02 11.71
CA VAL A 101 6.45 -3.97 10.78
C VAL A 101 5.65 -3.95 9.49
N LEU A 102 5.29 -5.12 8.95
CA LEU A 102 4.45 -5.20 7.76
C LEU A 102 3.05 -4.62 8.02
N ALA A 103 2.42 -4.96 9.13
CA ALA A 103 1.10 -4.43 9.49
C ALA A 103 1.13 -2.91 9.66
N GLU A 104 2.11 -2.39 10.40
CA GLU A 104 2.30 -0.94 10.59
C GLU A 104 2.60 -0.24 9.25
N GLY A 105 3.40 -0.86 8.38
CA GLY A 105 3.69 -0.36 7.04
C GLY A 105 2.43 -0.23 6.18
N LEU A 106 1.60 -1.28 6.11
CA LEU A 106 0.36 -1.27 5.32
C LEU A 106 -0.66 -0.26 5.86
N VAL A 107 -0.75 -0.08 7.18
CA VAL A 107 -1.57 0.99 7.80
C VAL A 107 -1.02 2.36 7.40
N LEU A 108 0.30 2.55 7.46
CA LEU A 108 0.94 3.80 7.10
C LEU A 108 0.71 4.16 5.63
N THR A 109 0.69 3.17 4.74
CA THR A 109 0.28 3.32 3.32
C THR A 109 -1.16 3.80 3.18
N GLY A 110 -2.10 3.24 3.95
CA GLY A 110 -3.50 3.69 3.94
C GLY A 110 -3.67 5.14 4.41
N ILE A 111 -2.91 5.52 5.45
CA ILE A 111 -2.92 6.90 5.96
C ILE A 111 -2.27 7.86 4.95
N SER A 112 -1.18 7.47 4.28
CA SER A 112 -0.54 8.35 3.29
C SER A 112 -1.48 8.69 2.13
N MET A 113 -2.24 7.72 1.61
CA MET A 113 -3.31 7.98 0.63
C MET A 113 -4.38 8.93 1.16
N SER A 114 -4.79 8.76 2.42
CA SER A 114 -5.78 9.64 3.04
C SER A 114 -5.26 11.08 3.22
N VAL A 115 -3.96 11.26 3.48
CA VAL A 115 -3.30 12.57 3.55
C VAL A 115 -3.19 13.21 2.16
N ALA A 116 -2.78 12.45 1.15
CA ALA A 116 -2.68 12.94 -0.22
C ALA A 116 -4.04 13.26 -0.86
N GLY A 117 -5.11 12.59 -0.41
CA GLY A 117 -6.44 12.70 -1.01
C GLY A 117 -6.60 11.90 -2.31
N ASP A 118 -5.59 11.12 -2.69
CA ASP A 118 -5.58 10.21 -3.83
C ASP A 118 -4.70 8.97 -3.55
N SER A 119 -4.55 8.09 -4.53
CA SER A 119 -3.76 6.86 -4.40
C SER A 119 -2.29 7.00 -4.79
N ARG A 120 -1.80 8.16 -5.26
CA ARG A 120 -0.43 8.32 -5.77
C ARG A 120 0.68 7.84 -4.81
N PRO A 121 0.58 8.02 -3.47
CA PRO A 121 1.61 7.53 -2.56
C PRO A 121 1.80 6.01 -2.61
N ALA A 122 0.79 5.26 -3.03
CA ALA A 122 0.73 3.81 -2.94
C ALA A 122 0.40 3.11 -4.27
N SER A 123 0.05 3.86 -5.32
CA SER A 123 -0.39 3.34 -6.62
C SER A 123 0.23 4.16 -7.75
N GLY A 124 1.25 3.61 -8.39
CA GLY A 124 1.95 4.17 -9.55
C GLY A 124 1.89 3.24 -10.76
N ALA A 125 2.89 3.29 -11.63
CA ALA A 125 2.93 2.46 -12.84
C ALA A 125 2.92 0.96 -12.54
N CYS A 126 3.49 0.54 -11.40
CA CYS A 126 3.45 -0.85 -10.95
C CYS A 126 2.02 -1.36 -10.69
N HIS A 127 1.13 -0.52 -10.16
CA HIS A 127 -0.28 -0.85 -9.94
C HIS A 127 -1.09 -0.79 -11.24
N GLU A 128 -0.77 0.13 -12.16
CA GLU A 128 -1.40 0.16 -13.49
C GLU A 128 -1.09 -1.12 -14.28
N ILE A 129 0.11 -1.68 -14.16
CA ILE A 129 0.45 -2.99 -14.72
C ILE A 129 -0.44 -4.09 -14.12
N ASN A 130 -0.67 -4.06 -12.80
CA ASN A 130 -1.54 -5.03 -12.13
C ASN A 130 -3.00 -4.89 -12.57
N HIS A 131 -3.52 -3.66 -12.64
CA HIS A 131 -4.86 -3.37 -13.16
C HIS A 131 -5.04 -3.88 -14.59
N ALA A 132 -4.01 -3.78 -15.44
CA ALA A 132 -4.06 -4.34 -16.79
C ALA A 132 -4.14 -5.89 -16.83
N PHE A 133 -3.67 -6.60 -15.79
CA PHE A 133 -3.84 -8.04 -15.65
C PHE A 133 -5.19 -8.45 -15.04
N ASP A 134 -5.84 -7.55 -14.30
CA ASP A 134 -7.14 -7.78 -13.65
C ASP A 134 -8.35 -7.53 -14.57
N LEU A 135 -8.13 -6.99 -15.79
CA LEU A 135 -9.12 -6.82 -16.87
C LEU A 135 -9.41 -8.14 -17.60
#